data_AF-A0A1G3QZE1-F1
#
_entry.id   AF-A0A1G3QZE1-F1
#
_cell.length_a   1.000
_cell.length_b   1.000
_cell.length_c   1.000
_cell.angle_alpha   90.00
_cell.angle_beta   90.00
_cell.angle_gamma   90.00
#
_symmetry.space_group_name_H-M   'P 1'
#
loop_
_entity.id
_entity.type
_entity.pdbx_description
1 polymer ?
#
loop_
_entity_poly.entity_id
_entity_poly.type
_entity_poly.pdbx_seq_one_letter_code
_entity_poly.pdbx_strand_id
1 'polypeptide(L)'
;MQLTAQRFRLSVYAASVCLTVVTLLSCASLSPAEVEQESGFYYGYGSGASAAEAADAARRDLISNALTESARLDGSGTARVEVSAEAVKSFDLPKLKPIAEDTAGDLTTIVYRIKAKEWDKREQGRQSGIRTEVMQKLTALETNAGLPLTDRLVQAGELLDRLGSAGLAALLYETGPGSSLVSSRIESFCRGLSAGLSIQASPKDGFIAAGAEITVKVQTSDGKPAGSVPLVVEWTVRGVEPSSSTAKTGPDGQATLVCPASQPFRNRSVRLTAATDLARSAPRTAGLIGDAAKAEARYFHHDDIDGYFSAEVLVPGGSFTAGALPGDKRATRKEAPRPAETASIFIDVYPVTNALYEMFLDDTGAGTFPEYWDNPDYNQPDQPVVGVSLEDANRFAAWLSVRLGVARRLPTEDEWEKAARGGQDVLYPWGDQSPVDGVRANYSGNGRFNATSPVGSFEAGRNAYGIYDMAGNVWQWTSTPLAAGTGTARRIVKGGSWMDGPNDLRVSNRRDVDPSKGYVDVGFRLVREASND
;
A
#
# COMPACT_ATOMS: atom_id res chain seq x y z
N MET A 1 -6.31 69.70 11.45
CA MET A 1 -7.21 68.68 10.87
C MET A 1 -6.34 67.51 10.38
N GLN A 2 -6.02 66.56 11.28
CA GLN A 2 -5.34 65.25 11.06
C GLN A 2 -4.76 64.69 12.39
N LEU A 3 -4.85 65.48 13.45
CA LEU A 3 -5.15 65.09 14.85
C LEU A 3 -6.43 64.21 15.00
N THR A 4 -7.00 63.69 13.91
CA THR A 4 -8.30 63.01 13.88
C THR A 4 -8.25 61.60 13.28
N ALA A 5 -7.18 61.18 12.59
CA ALA A 5 -7.16 59.89 11.87
C ALA A 5 -6.39 58.73 12.57
N GLN A 6 -5.31 58.98 13.31
CA GLN A 6 -4.60 57.89 14.03
C GLN A 6 -5.10 57.67 15.48
N ARG A 7 -6.07 58.50 15.89
CA ARG A 7 -7.00 58.25 17.00
C ARG A 7 -7.82 56.96 16.84
N PHE A 8 -7.71 56.23 15.72
CA PHE A 8 -8.37 54.94 15.46
C PHE A 8 -7.53 53.69 15.78
N ARG A 9 -6.19 53.83 15.87
CA ARG A 9 -5.30 52.69 16.21
C ARG A 9 -4.95 52.63 17.70
N LEU A 10 -4.92 53.78 18.38
CA LEU A 10 -4.80 53.87 19.85
C LEU A 10 -6.08 53.44 20.59
N SER A 11 -7.24 53.47 19.94
CA SER A 11 -8.55 53.16 20.55
C SER A 11 -8.91 51.67 20.52
N VAL A 12 -8.28 50.85 19.66
CA VAL A 12 -8.47 49.38 19.66
C VAL A 12 -7.53 48.68 20.64
N TYR A 13 -6.32 49.22 20.85
CA TYR A 13 -5.37 48.69 21.84
C TYR A 13 -5.72 49.09 23.28
N ALA A 14 -6.29 50.28 23.50
CA ALA A 14 -6.78 50.69 24.83
C ALA A 14 -8.06 49.94 25.27
N ALA A 15 -8.85 49.40 24.33
CA ALA A 15 -10.06 48.64 24.64
C ALA A 15 -9.79 47.17 25.01
N SER A 16 -8.73 46.53 24.49
CA SER A 16 -8.36 45.16 24.92
C SER A 16 -7.59 45.15 26.25
N VAL A 17 -6.80 46.19 26.52
CA VAL A 17 -6.01 46.29 27.77
C VAL A 17 -6.90 46.69 28.96
N CYS A 18 -7.97 47.48 28.77
CA CYS A 18 -8.93 47.76 29.84
C CYS A 18 -9.91 46.60 30.13
N LEU A 19 -10.16 45.67 29.19
CA LEU A 19 -11.05 44.53 29.45
C LEU A 19 -10.34 43.38 30.20
N THR A 20 -9.01 43.28 30.07
CA THR A 20 -8.19 42.25 30.75
C THR A 20 -7.82 42.66 32.18
N VAL A 21 -7.77 43.96 32.47
CA VAL A 21 -7.45 44.48 33.81
C VAL A 21 -8.70 44.63 34.70
N VAL A 22 -9.90 44.78 34.14
CA VAL A 22 -11.15 44.80 34.92
C VAL A 22 -11.68 43.39 35.24
N THR A 23 -11.31 42.36 34.48
CA THR A 23 -11.71 40.95 34.77
C THR A 23 -10.83 40.27 35.83
N LEU A 24 -9.58 40.70 36.01
CA LEU A 24 -8.70 40.20 37.08
C LEU A 24 -9.00 40.80 38.47
N LEU A 25 -9.70 41.94 38.53
CA LEU A 25 -10.13 42.56 39.79
C LEU A 25 -11.49 42.04 40.32
N SER A 26 -12.21 41.22 39.55
CA SER A 26 -13.45 40.53 39.99
C SER A 26 -13.25 39.05 40.34
N CYS A 27 -12.04 38.49 40.19
CA CYS A 27 -11.75 37.10 40.58
C CYS A 27 -11.25 36.97 42.03
N ALA A 28 -11.13 38.08 42.77
CA ALA A 28 -10.76 38.09 44.18
C ALA A 28 -11.96 37.79 45.13
N SER A 29 -13.12 37.42 44.61
CA SER A 29 -14.33 37.13 45.41
C SER A 29 -15.11 35.87 45.02
N LEU A 30 -14.58 35.01 44.15
CA LEU A 30 -15.26 33.76 43.79
C LEU A 30 -14.85 32.64 44.74
N SER A 31 -15.85 32.09 45.44
CA SER A 31 -15.65 30.93 46.31
C SER A 31 -15.32 29.69 45.47
N PRO A 32 -14.55 28.71 45.99
CA PRO A 32 -14.02 27.57 45.23
C PRO A 32 -15.04 26.61 44.58
N ALA A 33 -16.35 26.87 44.72
CA ALA A 33 -17.42 26.00 44.24
C ALA A 33 -17.90 26.30 42.80
N GLU A 34 -17.43 27.36 42.14
CA GLU A 34 -17.96 27.81 40.83
C GLU A 34 -17.02 27.61 39.62
N VAL A 35 -15.95 26.82 39.76
CA VAL A 35 -15.18 26.34 38.59
C VAL A 35 -15.44 24.85 38.42
N GLU A 36 -16.55 24.51 37.76
CA GLU A 36 -16.67 23.19 37.16
C GLU A 36 -15.67 23.11 35.99
N GLN A 37 -14.61 22.32 36.21
CA GLN A 37 -13.66 21.93 35.17
C GLN A 37 -14.38 21.05 34.14
N GLU A 38 -14.35 21.42 32.85
CA GLU A 38 -14.71 20.48 31.79
C GLU A 38 -13.77 19.27 31.80
N SER A 39 -14.34 18.07 31.67
CA SER A 39 -13.56 16.82 31.71
C SER A 39 -12.54 16.80 30.55
N GLY A 40 -11.25 16.76 30.88
CA GLY A 40 -10.17 16.55 29.90
C GLY A 40 -9.30 17.77 29.56
N PHE A 41 -9.51 18.92 30.21
CA PHE A 41 -8.65 20.11 30.03
C PHE A 41 -8.04 20.59 31.34
N TYR A 42 -6.71 20.76 31.37
CA TYR A 42 -5.97 21.36 32.47
C TYR A 42 -5.35 22.68 32.01
N TYR A 43 -5.33 23.69 32.90
CA TYR A 43 -4.78 25.05 32.73
C TYR A 43 -3.83 25.23 31.53
N GLY A 44 -4.37 25.66 30.38
CA GLY A 44 -3.60 26.02 29.18
C GLY A 44 -3.10 24.87 28.28
N TYR A 45 -3.49 23.61 28.51
CA TYR A 45 -3.01 22.45 27.73
C TYR A 45 -4.13 21.48 27.29
N GLY A 46 -3.92 20.85 26.12
CA GLY A 46 -4.87 19.95 25.46
C GLY A 46 -4.92 18.52 26.02
N SER A 47 -5.79 17.69 25.42
CA SER A 47 -6.35 16.43 25.92
C SER A 47 -5.40 15.22 26.13
N GLY A 48 -4.08 15.44 26.17
CA GLY A 48 -3.08 14.37 26.32
C GLY A 48 -2.22 14.42 27.58
N ALA A 49 -2.32 15.48 28.38
CA ALA A 49 -1.54 15.61 29.62
C ALA A 49 -2.26 14.93 30.79
N SER A 50 -1.54 14.08 31.53
CA SER A 50 -2.07 13.54 32.79
C SER A 50 -2.23 14.64 33.84
N ALA A 51 -3.15 14.44 34.79
CA ALA A 51 -3.37 15.38 35.90
C ALA A 51 -2.08 15.68 36.67
N ALA A 52 -1.17 14.71 36.77
CA ALA A 52 0.13 14.86 37.42
C ALA A 52 1.08 15.74 36.61
N GLU A 53 1.16 15.56 35.30
CA GLU A 53 2.00 16.37 34.40
C GLU A 53 1.51 17.82 34.34
N ALA A 54 0.20 18.03 34.27
CA ALA A 54 -0.40 19.35 34.30
C ALA A 54 -0.19 20.06 35.65
N ALA A 55 -0.29 19.32 36.76
CA ALA A 55 -0.01 19.86 38.10
C ALA A 55 1.48 20.21 38.30
N ASP A 56 2.39 19.41 37.75
CA ASP A 56 3.83 19.68 37.83
C ASP A 56 4.27 20.85 36.93
N ALA A 57 3.63 21.02 35.77
CA ALA A 57 3.86 22.15 34.89
C ALA A 57 3.28 23.45 35.49
N ALA A 58 2.05 23.40 36.01
CA ALA A 58 1.42 24.51 36.71
C ALA A 58 2.22 24.93 37.94
N ARG A 59 2.75 23.98 38.74
CA ARG A 59 3.63 24.26 39.88
C ARG A 59 4.93 24.93 39.44
N ARG A 60 5.55 24.49 38.35
CA ARG A 60 6.79 25.07 37.81
C ARG A 60 6.56 26.50 37.29
N ASP A 61 5.45 26.74 36.62
CA ASP A 61 5.07 28.05 36.11
C ASP A 61 4.69 29.01 37.26
N LEU A 62 4.00 28.50 38.29
CA LEU A 62 3.75 29.25 39.52
C LEU A 62 5.05 29.63 40.23
N ILE A 63 6.03 28.72 40.32
CA ILE A 63 7.33 29.02 40.92
C ILE A 63 8.09 30.06 40.07
N SER A 64 8.11 29.93 38.76
CA SER A 64 8.77 30.88 37.84
C SER A 64 8.14 32.28 37.88
N ASN A 65 6.80 32.35 37.86
CA ASN A 65 6.04 33.60 37.90
C ASN A 65 6.09 34.23 39.31
N ALA A 66 6.00 33.43 40.38
CA ALA A 66 6.17 33.91 41.75
C ALA A 66 7.59 34.43 42.02
N LEU A 67 8.62 33.82 41.44
CA LEU A 67 10.02 34.29 41.49
C LEU A 67 10.20 35.63 40.76
N THR A 68 9.52 35.82 39.63
CA THR A 68 9.64 37.02 38.80
C THR A 68 8.89 38.21 39.38
N GLU A 69 7.69 38.01 39.93
CA GLU A 69 6.87 39.07 40.52
C GLU A 69 7.28 39.41 41.97
N SER A 70 7.63 38.43 42.80
CA SER A 70 8.04 38.71 44.20
C SER A 70 9.40 39.43 44.30
N ALA A 71 10.29 39.23 43.33
CA ALA A 71 11.56 39.96 43.25
C ALA A 71 11.39 41.43 42.84
N ARG A 72 10.29 41.78 42.16
CA ARG A 72 9.99 43.15 41.72
C ARG A 72 9.25 43.98 42.76
N LEU A 73 8.40 43.36 43.58
CA LEU A 73 7.40 44.11 44.36
C LEU A 73 7.88 44.63 45.73
N ASP A 74 8.87 43.99 46.39
CA ASP A 74 9.14 44.29 47.82
C ASP A 74 10.45 45.04 48.13
N GLY A 75 11.33 45.28 47.15
CA GLY A 75 12.57 46.06 47.35
C GLY A 75 13.54 45.54 48.43
N SER A 76 13.27 44.38 49.04
CA SER A 76 13.91 43.88 50.26
C SER A 76 15.14 42.99 50.02
N GLY A 77 15.39 42.60 48.76
CA GLY A 77 16.56 41.81 48.38
C GLY A 77 16.56 40.33 48.80
N THR A 78 15.45 39.80 49.35
CA THR A 78 15.29 38.38 49.72
C THR A 78 13.88 37.85 49.41
N ALA A 79 13.78 36.64 48.85
CA ALA A 79 12.52 35.95 48.53
C ALA A 79 12.38 34.63 49.29
N ARG A 80 11.13 34.23 49.60
CA ARG A 80 10.75 32.94 50.19
C ARG A 80 10.21 32.04 49.08
N VAL A 81 10.64 30.78 49.02
CA VAL A 81 10.23 29.83 47.98
C VAL A 81 9.85 28.50 48.62
N GLU A 82 8.72 27.94 48.18
CA GLU A 82 8.21 26.62 48.58
C GLU A 82 8.38 25.66 47.40
N VAL A 83 9.10 24.56 47.60
CA VAL A 83 9.38 23.55 46.57
C VAL A 83 9.13 22.14 47.10
N SER A 84 8.66 21.25 46.22
CA SER A 84 8.49 19.82 46.54
C SER A 84 9.84 19.10 46.60
N ALA A 85 9.90 17.98 47.33
CA ALA A 85 11.12 17.17 47.46
C ALA A 85 11.70 16.69 46.10
N GLU A 86 10.86 16.42 45.10
CA GLU A 86 11.30 16.04 43.75
C GLU A 86 11.91 17.23 42.97
N ALA A 87 11.37 18.44 43.16
CA ALA A 87 11.95 19.66 42.59
C ALA A 87 13.29 20.03 43.25
N VAL A 88 13.50 19.66 44.52
CA VAL A 88 14.78 19.84 45.21
C VAL A 88 15.90 19.00 44.58
N LYS A 89 15.58 17.78 44.14
CA LYS A 89 16.54 16.88 43.46
C LYS A 89 16.97 17.42 42.08
N SER A 90 16.09 18.12 41.36
CA SER A 90 16.35 18.59 39.99
C SER A 90 17.11 19.92 39.90
N PHE A 91 17.10 20.73 40.97
CA PHE A 91 17.74 22.06 40.99
C PHE A 91 19.17 22.10 41.54
N ASP A 92 19.77 20.97 41.95
CA ASP A 92 21.03 20.96 42.71
C ASP A 92 21.00 21.98 43.87
N LEU A 93 19.88 21.97 44.61
CA LEU A 93 19.72 22.71 45.87
C LEU A 93 20.38 22.08 47.12
N PRO A 94 21.00 20.88 47.14
CA PRO A 94 21.46 20.27 48.41
C PRO A 94 22.62 21.02 49.06
N LYS A 95 23.21 22.02 48.39
CA LYS A 95 24.21 22.93 48.98
C LYS A 95 23.60 24.11 49.76
N LEU A 96 22.29 24.32 49.68
CA LEU A 96 21.59 25.32 50.49
C LEU A 96 21.05 24.64 51.74
N LYS A 97 21.34 25.22 52.90
CA LYS A 97 20.76 24.73 54.16
C LYS A 97 19.27 25.13 54.19
N PRO A 98 18.34 24.18 54.29
CA PRO A 98 16.92 24.51 54.43
C PRO A 98 16.72 25.31 55.72
N ILE A 99 15.89 26.34 55.65
CA ILE A 99 15.56 27.20 56.80
C ILE A 99 14.25 26.78 57.48
N ALA A 100 13.41 26.02 56.77
CA ALA A 100 12.24 25.34 57.32
C ALA A 100 11.90 24.13 56.43
N GLU A 101 11.36 23.09 57.05
CA GLU A 101 10.82 21.90 56.40
C GLU A 101 9.48 21.61 57.06
N ASP A 102 8.41 21.55 56.26
CA ASP A 102 7.07 21.26 56.74
C ASP A 102 6.53 20.04 55.98
N THR A 103 5.99 19.08 56.72
CA THR A 103 5.51 17.82 56.17
C THR A 103 4.03 17.70 56.49
N ALA A 104 3.19 17.87 55.47
CA ALA A 104 1.74 17.74 55.58
C ALA A 104 1.26 16.64 54.63
N GLY A 105 0.98 15.45 55.17
CA GLY A 105 0.63 14.26 54.38
C GLY A 105 1.81 13.76 53.54
N ASP A 106 1.57 13.40 52.27
CA ASP A 106 2.60 12.91 51.34
C ASP A 106 3.46 14.03 50.70
N LEU A 107 3.27 15.28 51.12
CA LEU A 107 3.96 16.44 50.58
C LEU A 107 4.92 17.03 51.61
N THR A 108 6.22 16.95 51.31
CA THR A 108 7.28 17.68 52.02
C THR A 108 7.55 19.00 51.29
N THR A 109 7.34 20.10 52.00
CA THR A 109 7.67 21.45 51.54
C THR A 109 8.96 21.90 52.21
N ILE A 110 9.97 22.22 51.41
CA ILE A 110 11.27 22.68 51.91
C ILE A 110 11.47 24.15 51.55
N VAL A 111 11.79 24.98 52.54
CA VAL A 111 12.00 26.42 52.38
C VAL A 111 13.49 26.74 52.38
N TYR A 112 13.92 27.48 51.36
CA TYR A 112 15.30 27.96 51.21
C TYR A 112 15.35 29.49 51.23
N ARG A 113 16.50 30.04 51.66
CA ARG A 113 16.81 31.47 51.55
C ARG A 113 18.05 31.65 50.68
N ILE A 114 17.93 32.43 49.61
CA ILE A 114 19.04 32.77 48.70
C ILE A 114 18.95 34.23 48.27
N LYS A 115 20.10 34.88 48.04
CA LYS A 115 20.16 36.24 47.48
C LYS A 115 19.85 36.17 45.99
N ALA A 116 19.07 37.11 45.46
CA ALA A 116 18.69 37.15 44.03
C ALA A 116 19.90 37.05 43.08
N LYS A 117 20.95 37.84 43.31
CA LYS A 117 22.20 37.78 42.51
C LYS A 117 22.91 36.42 42.57
N GLU A 118 22.78 35.69 43.68
CA GLU A 118 23.36 34.35 43.81
C GLU A 118 22.48 33.31 43.08
N TRP A 119 21.16 33.46 43.14
CA TRP A 119 20.21 32.69 42.36
C TRP A 119 20.46 32.85 40.85
N ASP A 120 20.55 34.10 40.37
CA ASP A 120 20.82 34.39 38.96
C ASP A 120 22.11 33.72 38.48
N LYS A 121 23.18 33.79 39.29
CA LYS A 121 24.45 33.14 38.97
C LYS A 121 24.32 31.62 38.91
N ARG A 122 23.56 31.01 39.84
CA ARG A 122 23.32 29.55 39.85
C ARG A 122 22.49 29.11 38.66
N GLU A 123 21.42 29.84 38.36
CA GLU A 123 20.55 29.53 37.23
C GLU A 123 21.26 29.72 35.88
N GLN A 124 22.08 30.77 35.73
CA GLN A 124 22.97 30.92 34.57
C GLN A 124 23.95 29.75 34.45
N GLY A 125 24.53 29.30 35.56
CA GLY A 125 25.41 28.12 35.60
C GLY A 125 24.68 26.84 35.18
N ARG A 126 23.47 26.61 35.69
CA ARG A 126 22.61 25.46 35.34
C ARG A 126 22.26 25.47 33.85
N GLN A 127 21.78 26.60 33.34
CA GLN A 127 21.48 26.78 31.91
C GLN A 127 22.71 26.59 31.03
N SER A 128 23.87 27.11 31.45
CA SER A 128 25.13 26.92 30.73
C SER A 128 25.55 25.45 30.69
N GLY A 129 25.46 24.74 31.81
CA GLY A 129 25.80 23.31 31.88
C GLY A 129 24.89 22.47 30.99
N ILE A 130 23.57 22.68 31.06
CA ILE A 130 22.59 21.98 30.22
C ILE A 130 22.79 22.30 28.75
N ARG A 131 23.04 23.57 28.41
CA ARG A 131 23.34 23.99 27.03
C ARG A 131 24.56 23.24 26.49
N THR A 132 25.66 23.21 27.24
CA THR A 132 26.88 22.52 26.82
C THR A 132 26.62 21.02 26.62
N GLU A 133 25.94 20.37 27.58
CA GLU A 133 25.59 18.95 27.49
C GLU A 133 24.74 18.64 26.24
N VAL A 134 23.62 19.35 26.07
CA VAL A 134 22.66 19.10 24.99
C VAL A 134 23.27 19.42 23.64
N MET A 135 23.98 20.54 23.51
CA MET A 135 24.61 20.92 22.23
C MET A 135 25.71 19.95 21.82
N GLN A 136 26.52 19.46 22.77
CA GLN A 136 27.52 18.43 22.48
C GLN A 136 26.89 17.15 21.95
N LYS A 137 25.82 16.67 22.61
CA LYS A 137 25.08 15.47 22.16
C LYS A 137 24.40 15.69 20.81
N LEU A 138 23.78 16.86 20.59
CA LEU A 138 23.15 17.19 19.31
C LEU A 138 24.17 17.23 18.17
N THR A 139 25.31 17.89 18.35
CA THR A 139 26.38 17.93 17.33
C THR A 139 26.94 16.53 17.03
N ALA A 140 27.06 15.66 18.06
CA ALA A 140 27.43 14.26 17.84
C ALA A 140 26.37 13.51 17.01
N LEU A 141 25.07 13.74 17.25
CA LEU A 141 23.98 13.15 16.45
C LEU A 141 23.96 13.67 15.01
N GLU A 142 24.25 14.96 14.79
CA GLU A 142 24.28 15.58 13.47
C GLU A 142 25.42 15.01 12.62
N THR A 143 26.57 14.72 13.23
CA THR A 143 27.79 14.28 12.53
C THR A 143 27.96 12.77 12.45
N ASN A 144 27.31 11.98 13.32
CA ASN A 144 27.41 10.53 13.31
C ASN A 144 26.50 9.90 12.24
N ALA A 145 27.00 9.84 11.01
CA ALA A 145 26.31 9.20 9.88
C ALA A 145 26.21 7.67 9.99
N GLY A 146 26.99 7.02 10.88
CA GLY A 146 26.96 5.57 11.08
C GLY A 146 25.87 5.10 12.04
N LEU A 147 25.27 6.01 12.82
CA LEU A 147 24.15 5.69 13.69
C LEU A 147 22.86 5.58 12.86
N PRO A 148 22.06 4.51 12.99
CA PRO A 148 20.83 4.35 12.24
C PRO A 148 19.86 5.52 12.45
N LEU A 149 19.06 5.82 11.42
CA LEU A 149 18.19 6.99 11.39
C LEU A 149 17.21 7.00 12.57
N THR A 150 16.60 5.86 12.87
CA THR A 150 15.63 5.73 13.97
C THR A 150 16.29 5.96 15.33
N ASP A 151 17.52 5.49 15.53
CA ASP A 151 18.25 5.71 16.78
C ASP A 151 18.61 7.18 16.99
N ARG A 152 18.89 7.91 15.89
CA ARG A 152 19.10 9.36 15.92
C ARG A 152 17.83 10.12 16.33
N LEU A 153 16.66 9.70 15.85
CA LEU A 153 15.36 10.27 16.25
C LEU A 153 15.07 10.01 17.74
N VAL A 154 15.30 8.79 18.22
CA VAL A 154 15.10 8.43 19.64
C VAL A 154 15.98 9.30 20.54
N GLN A 155 17.28 9.40 20.24
CA GLN A 155 18.20 10.21 21.03
C GLN A 155 17.90 11.72 20.94
N ALA A 156 17.43 12.22 19.79
CA ALA A 156 16.97 13.61 19.68
C ALA A 156 15.73 13.87 20.56
N GLY A 157 14.80 12.92 20.63
CA GLY A 157 13.65 12.97 21.55
C GLY A 157 14.09 13.03 23.02
N GLU A 158 15.12 12.28 23.41
CA GLU A 158 15.68 12.35 24.77
C GLU A 158 16.27 13.73 25.11
N LEU A 159 16.85 14.42 24.12
CA LEU A 159 17.32 15.80 24.31
C LEU A 159 16.16 16.79 24.52
N LEU A 160 15.04 16.60 23.80
CA LEU A 160 13.82 17.40 24.01
C LEU A 160 13.23 17.15 25.41
N ASP A 161 13.11 15.88 25.82
CA ASP A 161 12.66 15.52 27.17
C ASP A 161 13.57 16.11 28.25
N ARG A 162 14.90 16.11 28.02
CA ARG A 162 15.87 16.72 28.93
C ARG A 162 15.65 18.22 29.10
N LEU A 163 15.33 18.94 28.02
CA LEU A 163 15.01 20.36 28.04
C LEU A 163 13.65 20.61 28.70
N GLY A 164 12.63 19.81 28.40
CA GLY A 164 11.29 19.90 28.98
C GLY A 164 11.30 19.64 30.49
N SER A 165 11.98 18.58 30.92
CA SER A 165 12.17 18.25 32.33
C SER A 165 12.91 19.34 33.09
N ALA A 166 13.82 20.06 32.41
CA ALA A 166 14.56 21.18 32.99
C ALA A 166 13.78 22.51 33.02
N GLY A 167 12.58 22.58 32.41
CA GLY A 167 11.83 23.82 32.21
C GLY A 167 12.48 24.79 31.22
N LEU A 168 13.31 24.29 30.30
CA LEU A 168 14.17 25.11 29.44
C LEU A 168 13.81 25.03 27.94
N ALA A 169 12.80 24.25 27.57
CA ALA A 169 12.40 24.03 26.17
C ALA A 169 12.07 25.32 25.40
N ALA A 170 11.48 26.32 26.06
CA ALA A 170 11.14 27.62 25.45
C ALA A 170 12.10 28.77 25.85
N LEU A 171 13.15 28.48 26.62
CA LEU A 171 13.98 29.49 27.27
C LEU A 171 15.47 29.39 26.93
N LEU A 172 15.94 28.22 26.48
CA LEU A 172 17.36 27.99 26.25
C LEU A 172 17.76 28.27 24.80
N TYR A 173 18.57 29.31 24.64
CA TYR A 173 19.14 29.76 23.37
C TYR A 173 20.58 29.25 23.15
N GLU A 174 21.01 29.11 21.90
CA GLU A 174 22.33 28.57 21.52
C GLU A 174 23.52 29.42 22.00
N THR A 175 23.50 30.74 21.79
CA THR A 175 24.62 31.64 22.14
C THR A 175 24.15 32.97 22.75
N GLY A 176 23.00 32.95 23.42
CA GLY A 176 22.42 34.10 24.12
C GLY A 176 21.12 34.61 23.47
N PRO A 177 20.47 35.63 24.07
CA PRO A 177 19.18 36.14 23.61
C PRO A 177 19.27 36.68 22.17
N GLY A 178 18.41 36.17 21.28
CA GLY A 178 18.40 36.52 19.85
C GLY A 178 18.98 35.45 18.91
N SER A 179 19.57 34.38 19.45
CA SER A 179 19.89 33.16 18.68
C SER A 179 18.66 32.22 18.57
N SER A 180 18.78 31.07 17.91
CA SER A 180 17.73 30.04 17.89
C SER A 180 17.58 29.36 19.26
N LEU A 181 16.36 28.93 19.57
CA LEU A 181 16.13 28.02 20.68
C LEU A 181 16.80 26.67 20.38
N VAL A 182 17.43 26.08 21.39
CA VAL A 182 18.05 24.75 21.28
C VAL A 182 17.02 23.70 20.91
N SER A 183 15.80 23.78 21.47
CA SER A 183 14.66 22.94 21.12
C SER A 183 14.31 23.04 19.63
N SER A 184 14.20 24.25 19.08
CA SER A 184 13.90 24.47 17.66
C SER A 184 14.95 23.86 16.72
N ARG A 185 16.23 23.85 17.12
CA ARG A 185 17.28 23.16 16.35
C ARG A 185 17.11 21.64 16.39
N ILE A 186 16.85 21.06 17.56
CA ILE A 186 16.58 19.61 17.70
C ILE A 186 15.35 19.22 16.90
N GLU A 187 14.27 20.00 16.97
CA GLU A 187 13.07 19.72 16.19
C GLU A 187 13.32 19.81 14.68
N SER A 188 14.09 20.81 14.24
CA SER A 188 14.47 20.95 12.83
C SER A 188 15.33 19.77 12.36
N PHE A 189 16.21 19.27 13.23
CA PHE A 189 16.97 18.05 12.98
C PHE A 189 16.05 16.83 12.82
N CYS A 190 15.08 16.62 13.71
CA CYS A 190 14.10 15.53 13.61
C CYS A 190 13.29 15.60 12.30
N ARG A 191 12.76 16.79 11.96
CA ARG A 191 12.05 17.02 10.71
C ARG A 191 12.95 16.69 9.51
N GLY A 192 14.19 17.17 9.52
CA GLY A 192 15.17 16.92 8.46
C GLY A 192 15.54 15.45 8.27
N LEU A 193 15.60 14.65 9.35
CA LEU A 193 15.84 13.20 9.25
C LEU A 193 14.69 12.46 8.58
N SER A 194 13.45 12.82 8.89
CA SER A 194 12.26 12.18 8.28
C SER A 194 11.92 12.72 6.88
N ALA A 195 12.37 13.93 6.56
CA ALA A 195 12.06 14.58 5.30
C ALA A 195 12.76 13.92 4.10
N GLY A 196 11.97 13.67 3.05
CA GLY A 196 12.50 13.19 1.77
C GLY A 196 13.00 11.75 1.79
N LEU A 197 12.53 10.93 2.74
CA LEU A 197 12.69 9.49 2.64
C LEU A 197 12.01 8.98 1.38
N SER A 198 12.70 8.10 0.67
CA SER A 198 12.18 7.38 -0.48
C SER A 198 12.21 5.89 -0.18
N ILE A 199 11.20 5.18 -0.67
CA ILE A 199 11.07 3.74 -0.51
C ILE A 199 10.74 3.14 -1.87
N GLN A 200 11.35 2.02 -2.21
CA GLN A 200 11.19 1.33 -3.48
C GLN A 200 11.11 -0.17 -3.26
N ALA A 201 10.16 -0.84 -3.90
CA ALA A 201 10.08 -2.30 -3.95
C ALA A 201 10.79 -2.81 -5.21
N SER A 202 11.47 -3.96 -5.08
CA SER A 202 12.13 -4.66 -6.18
C SER A 202 11.80 -6.15 -6.11
N PRO A 203 11.27 -6.76 -7.19
CA PRO A 203 10.84 -6.11 -8.43
C PRO A 203 9.74 -5.07 -8.18
N LYS A 204 9.66 -4.03 -9.01
CA LYS A 204 8.67 -2.95 -8.81
C LYS A 204 7.26 -3.48 -8.97
N ASP A 205 7.04 -4.24 -10.05
CA ASP A 205 5.78 -4.91 -10.37
C ASP A 205 6.14 -6.20 -11.13
N GLY A 206 5.20 -7.14 -11.24
CA GLY A 206 5.33 -8.24 -12.19
C GLY A 206 4.87 -9.60 -11.67
N PHE A 207 5.44 -10.65 -12.22
CA PHE A 207 5.13 -12.03 -11.84
C PHE A 207 6.03 -12.49 -10.71
N ILE A 208 5.44 -13.11 -9.69
CA ILE A 208 6.19 -13.71 -8.60
C ILE A 208 5.72 -15.14 -8.37
N ALA A 209 6.68 -16.04 -8.17
CA ALA A 209 6.40 -17.40 -7.75
C ALA A 209 6.06 -17.45 -6.26
N ALA A 210 5.53 -18.59 -5.80
CA ALA A 210 5.35 -18.84 -4.38
C ALA A 210 6.67 -18.73 -3.61
N GLY A 211 6.65 -17.94 -2.53
CA GLY A 211 7.83 -17.70 -1.70
C GLY A 211 8.85 -16.73 -2.31
N ALA A 212 8.53 -16.05 -3.40
CA ALA A 212 9.40 -15.03 -3.96
C ALA A 212 9.68 -13.91 -2.94
N GLU A 213 10.95 -13.53 -2.86
CA GLU A 213 11.43 -12.45 -2.02
C GLU A 213 11.30 -11.11 -2.75
N ILE A 214 10.73 -10.13 -2.05
CA ILE A 214 10.61 -8.75 -2.52
C ILE A 214 11.46 -7.87 -1.63
N THR A 215 12.42 -7.20 -2.24
CA THR A 215 13.34 -6.30 -1.53
C THR A 215 12.75 -4.90 -1.50
N VAL A 216 12.55 -4.38 -0.30
CA VAL A 216 12.17 -2.98 -0.08
C VAL A 216 13.39 -2.20 0.38
N LYS A 217 13.75 -1.17 -0.39
CA LYS A 217 14.89 -0.29 -0.11
C LYS A 217 14.40 1.08 0.33
N VAL A 218 14.91 1.56 1.46
CA VAL A 218 14.64 2.89 2.00
C VAL A 218 15.91 3.73 1.94
N GLN A 219 15.80 4.93 1.38
CA GLN A 219 16.91 5.87 1.24
C GLN A 219 16.53 7.27 1.72
N THR A 220 17.50 7.98 2.28
CA THR A 220 17.40 9.41 2.58
C THR A 220 17.41 10.25 1.30
N SER A 221 17.09 11.53 1.41
CA SER A 221 17.03 12.47 0.27
C SER A 221 18.36 12.66 -0.46
N ASP A 222 19.50 12.40 0.21
CA ASP A 222 20.84 12.37 -0.39
C ASP A 222 21.23 11.00 -0.97
N GLY A 223 20.29 10.05 -1.03
CA GLY A 223 20.47 8.73 -1.62
C GLY A 223 21.18 7.70 -0.72
N LYS A 224 21.51 8.04 0.53
CA LYS A 224 22.13 7.07 1.45
C LYS A 224 21.11 6.06 1.99
N PRO A 225 21.54 4.85 2.35
CA PRO A 225 20.66 3.88 2.99
C PRO A 225 20.10 4.36 4.32
N ALA A 226 18.80 4.18 4.53
CA ALA A 226 18.14 4.48 5.80
C ALA A 226 17.97 3.18 6.60
N GLY A 227 18.94 2.91 7.49
CA GLY A 227 18.94 1.71 8.33
C GLY A 227 18.04 1.81 9.56
N SER A 228 17.62 0.64 10.05
CA SER A 228 16.74 0.47 11.22
C SER A 228 15.35 1.12 11.09
N VAL A 229 14.90 1.42 9.87
CA VAL A 229 13.60 2.05 9.64
C VAL A 229 12.50 0.99 9.81
N PRO A 230 11.57 1.16 10.77
CA PRO A 230 10.39 0.31 10.88
C PRO A 230 9.46 0.53 9.68
N LEU A 231 8.90 -0.56 9.17
CA LEU A 231 7.96 -0.58 8.06
C LEU A 231 6.67 -1.25 8.49
N VAL A 232 5.54 -0.70 8.07
CA VAL A 232 4.25 -1.39 8.01
C VAL A 232 4.08 -1.89 6.58
N VAL A 233 3.77 -3.17 6.45
CA VAL A 233 3.66 -3.87 5.18
C VAL A 233 2.26 -4.44 5.09
N GLU A 234 1.51 -4.03 4.08
CA GLU A 234 0.14 -4.45 3.83
C GLU A 234 0.05 -5.16 2.49
N TRP A 235 -0.56 -6.34 2.50
CA TRP A 235 -0.88 -7.12 1.31
C TRP A 235 -2.39 -7.11 1.11
N THR A 236 -2.82 -6.72 -0.07
CA THR A 236 -4.24 -6.62 -0.42
C THR A 236 -4.58 -7.42 -1.66
N VAL A 237 -5.75 -8.05 -1.63
CA VAL A 237 -6.32 -8.83 -2.73
C VAL A 237 -7.80 -8.46 -2.83
N ARG A 238 -8.34 -8.36 -4.05
CA ARG A 238 -9.75 -7.98 -4.25
C ARG A 238 -10.68 -8.98 -3.55
N GLY A 239 -11.56 -8.46 -2.67
CA GLY A 239 -12.56 -9.24 -1.94
C GLY A 239 -12.04 -10.00 -0.72
N VAL A 240 -10.80 -9.74 -0.29
CA VAL A 240 -10.17 -10.37 0.89
C VAL A 240 -9.72 -9.26 1.84
N GLU A 241 -9.87 -9.50 3.16
CA GLU A 241 -9.34 -8.59 4.17
C GLU A 241 -7.81 -8.41 4.03
N PRO A 242 -7.29 -7.17 4.14
CA PRO A 242 -5.86 -6.91 4.07
C PRO A 242 -5.05 -7.69 5.11
N SER A 243 -3.90 -8.21 4.70
CA SER A 243 -2.93 -8.81 5.61
C SER A 243 -1.82 -7.82 5.94
N SER A 244 -1.76 -7.39 7.20
CA SER A 244 -0.77 -6.44 7.70
C SER A 244 0.33 -7.12 8.51
N SER A 245 1.57 -6.68 8.30
CA SER A 245 2.76 -7.14 9.03
C SER A 245 3.74 -5.99 9.25
N THR A 246 4.78 -6.22 10.05
CA THR A 246 5.84 -5.24 10.29
C THR A 246 7.18 -5.78 9.83
N ALA A 247 8.00 -4.93 9.22
CA ALA A 247 9.38 -5.22 8.88
C ALA A 247 10.30 -4.11 9.40
N LYS A 248 11.61 -4.32 9.30
CA LYS A 248 12.61 -3.30 9.66
C LYS A 248 13.77 -3.39 8.68
N THR A 249 14.27 -2.25 8.21
CA THR A 249 15.45 -2.25 7.34
C THR A 249 16.71 -2.61 8.10
N GLY A 250 17.60 -3.36 7.43
CA GLY A 250 18.97 -3.60 7.88
C GLY A 250 19.85 -2.34 7.75
N PRO A 251 21.14 -2.42 8.12
CA PRO A 251 22.09 -1.30 8.02
C PRO A 251 22.28 -0.78 6.58
N ASP A 252 22.00 -1.62 5.58
CA ASP A 252 22.04 -1.32 4.16
C ASP A 252 20.74 -0.70 3.63
N GLY A 253 19.80 -0.35 4.52
CA GLY A 253 18.54 0.28 4.19
C GLY A 253 17.54 -0.65 3.50
N GLN A 254 17.77 -1.97 3.53
CA GLN A 254 16.92 -2.95 2.85
C GLN A 254 16.14 -3.83 3.84
N ALA A 255 14.94 -4.22 3.46
CA ALA A 255 14.16 -5.25 4.12
C ALA A 255 13.64 -6.25 3.09
N THR A 256 13.75 -7.54 3.38
CA THR A 256 13.18 -8.59 2.55
C THR A 256 11.77 -8.91 3.02
N LEU A 257 10.81 -8.87 2.11
CA LEU A 257 9.41 -9.21 2.32
C LEU A 257 9.09 -10.48 1.54
N VAL A 258 8.17 -11.28 2.06
CA VAL A 258 7.67 -12.49 1.38
C VAL A 258 6.18 -12.34 1.17
N CYS A 259 5.71 -12.55 -0.06
CA CYS A 259 4.28 -12.55 -0.36
C CYS A 259 3.57 -13.65 0.47
N PRO A 260 2.43 -13.37 1.11
CA PRO A 260 1.71 -14.38 1.88
C PRO A 260 1.35 -15.60 1.03
N ALA A 261 1.70 -16.80 1.50
CA ALA A 261 1.43 -18.06 0.80
C ALA A 261 0.04 -18.66 1.13
N SER A 262 -0.79 -17.97 1.93
CA SER A 262 -2.09 -18.48 2.32
C SER A 262 -3.07 -18.48 1.13
N GLN A 263 -4.06 -19.38 1.18
CA GLN A 263 -5.03 -19.60 0.11
C GLN A 263 -5.67 -18.33 -0.47
N PRO A 264 -5.97 -17.26 0.30
CA PRO A 264 -6.56 -16.04 -0.26
C PRO A 264 -5.63 -15.25 -1.21
N PHE A 265 -4.32 -15.47 -1.14
CA PHE A 265 -3.29 -14.77 -1.94
C PHE A 265 -2.70 -15.64 -3.05
N ARG A 266 -2.91 -16.96 -2.99
CA ARG A 266 -2.41 -17.92 -3.98
C ARG A 266 -3.13 -17.76 -5.31
N ASN A 267 -2.37 -17.74 -6.41
CA ASN A 267 -2.87 -17.68 -7.79
C ASN A 267 -3.74 -16.45 -8.07
N ARG A 268 -3.36 -15.29 -7.52
CA ARG A 268 -4.12 -14.04 -7.60
C ARG A 268 -3.23 -12.82 -7.81
N SER A 269 -3.86 -11.74 -8.27
CA SER A 269 -3.27 -10.40 -8.21
C SER A 269 -3.23 -9.92 -6.75
N VAL A 270 -2.05 -9.49 -6.33
CA VAL A 270 -1.74 -9.02 -4.98
C VAL A 270 -1.10 -7.64 -5.06
N ARG A 271 -1.58 -6.70 -4.27
CA ARG A 271 -0.96 -5.39 -4.11
C ARG A 271 -0.21 -5.32 -2.79
N LEU A 272 1.04 -4.89 -2.86
CA LEU A 272 1.90 -4.55 -1.75
C LEU A 272 1.86 -3.05 -1.49
N THR A 273 1.67 -2.67 -0.24
CA THR A 273 1.96 -1.32 0.28
C THR A 273 2.97 -1.44 1.41
N ALA A 274 4.17 -0.88 1.23
CA ALA A 274 5.17 -0.76 2.30
C ALA A 274 5.30 0.72 2.69
N ALA A 275 5.16 1.03 3.97
CA ALA A 275 5.19 2.40 4.49
C ALA A 275 6.12 2.51 5.70
N THR A 276 6.87 3.61 5.82
CA THR A 276 7.69 3.88 7.00
C THR A 276 6.81 4.17 8.23
N ASP A 277 7.14 3.60 9.38
CA ASP A 277 6.41 3.81 10.65
C ASP A 277 7.35 4.32 11.76
N LEU A 278 8.04 5.42 11.46
CA LEU A 278 9.04 6.00 12.36
C LEU A 278 8.45 6.41 13.71
N ALA A 279 7.20 6.89 13.72
CA ALA A 279 6.50 7.33 14.92
C ALA A 279 6.37 6.19 15.96
N ARG A 280 6.18 4.94 15.53
CA ARG A 280 6.13 3.78 16.43
C ARG A 280 7.43 3.57 17.21
N SER A 281 8.58 3.79 16.57
CA SER A 281 9.90 3.57 17.20
C SER A 281 10.43 4.82 17.91
N ALA A 282 9.96 6.01 17.55
CA ALA A 282 10.38 7.28 18.16
C ALA A 282 9.16 8.12 18.61
N PRO A 283 8.38 7.66 19.60
CA PRO A 283 7.13 8.30 20.01
C PRO A 283 7.31 9.74 20.52
N ARG A 284 8.44 10.02 21.18
CA ARG A 284 8.81 11.37 21.68
C ARG A 284 8.96 12.41 20.57
N THR A 285 9.25 11.96 19.35
CA THR A 285 9.39 12.83 18.17
C THR A 285 8.26 12.62 17.17
N ALA A 286 7.20 11.88 17.51
CA ALA A 286 6.12 11.54 16.58
C ALA A 286 5.48 12.77 15.93
N GLY A 287 5.23 13.84 16.70
CA GLY A 287 4.68 15.10 16.17
C GLY A 287 5.64 15.91 15.28
N LEU A 288 6.89 15.46 15.14
CA LEU A 288 7.93 16.10 14.32
C LEU A 288 8.26 15.29 13.06
N ILE A 289 7.74 14.06 12.97
CA ILE A 289 7.95 13.17 11.85
C ILE A 289 6.91 13.52 10.78
N GLY A 290 7.37 13.72 9.54
CA GLY A 290 6.49 13.99 8.40
C GLY A 290 5.67 12.78 7.96
N ASP A 291 4.96 12.91 6.83
CA ASP A 291 4.19 11.81 6.26
C ASP A 291 5.07 10.57 5.98
N ALA A 292 4.47 9.39 6.16
CA ALA A 292 5.15 8.14 5.86
C ALA A 292 5.52 8.07 4.37
N ALA A 293 6.79 7.75 4.07
CA ALA A 293 7.19 7.39 2.73
C ALA A 293 6.59 6.02 2.38
N LYS A 294 6.02 5.88 1.18
CA LYS A 294 5.31 4.67 0.75
C LYS A 294 5.80 4.15 -0.60
N ALA A 295 5.91 2.82 -0.70
CA ALA A 295 6.10 2.09 -1.94
C ALA A 295 4.86 1.24 -2.18
N GLU A 296 4.34 1.32 -3.39
CA GLU A 296 3.26 0.46 -3.86
C GLU A 296 3.79 -0.38 -5.01
N ALA A 297 3.39 -1.65 -5.01
CA ALA A 297 3.76 -2.62 -6.02
C ALA A 297 2.59 -3.56 -6.31
N ARG A 298 2.51 -4.05 -7.54
CA ARG A 298 1.50 -5.02 -7.99
C ARG A 298 2.19 -6.27 -8.49
N TYR A 299 1.78 -7.40 -7.93
CA TYR A 299 2.30 -8.69 -8.29
C TYR A 299 1.18 -9.64 -8.67
N PHE A 300 1.43 -10.48 -9.66
CA PHE A 300 0.67 -11.71 -9.79
C PHE A 300 1.45 -12.84 -9.15
N HIS A 301 0.87 -13.41 -8.11
CA HIS A 301 1.42 -14.53 -7.39
C HIS A 301 0.79 -15.82 -7.91
N HIS A 302 1.59 -16.70 -8.51
CA HIS A 302 1.15 -18.03 -8.92
C HIS A 302 2.11 -19.09 -8.37
N ASP A 303 1.56 -20.22 -7.90
CA ASP A 303 2.35 -21.30 -7.33
C ASP A 303 3.32 -21.92 -8.38
N ASP A 304 2.87 -22.02 -9.63
CA ASP A 304 3.65 -22.55 -10.75
C ASP A 304 3.57 -21.59 -11.94
N ILE A 305 4.29 -20.48 -11.87
CA ILE A 305 4.19 -19.44 -12.91
C ILE A 305 4.71 -19.95 -14.27
N ASP A 306 5.75 -20.79 -14.26
CA ASP A 306 6.34 -21.35 -15.47
C ASP A 306 5.39 -22.36 -16.10
N GLY A 307 4.84 -23.32 -15.34
CA GLY A 307 3.84 -24.26 -15.85
C GLY A 307 2.55 -23.58 -16.28
N TYR A 308 2.15 -22.49 -15.61
CA TYR A 308 0.96 -21.73 -15.97
C TYR A 308 1.05 -21.07 -17.34
N PHE A 309 2.25 -20.60 -17.75
CA PHE A 309 2.49 -20.01 -19.06
C PHE A 309 3.02 -20.99 -20.12
N SER A 310 3.51 -22.17 -19.69
CA SER A 310 4.15 -23.19 -20.53
C SER A 310 3.28 -24.42 -20.78
N ALA A 311 2.04 -24.43 -20.31
CA ALA A 311 1.07 -25.48 -20.62
C ALA A 311 0.60 -25.34 -22.09
N GLU A 312 1.47 -25.73 -23.01
CA GLU A 312 1.23 -25.70 -24.45
C GLU A 312 1.62 -27.05 -25.08
N VAL A 313 0.99 -27.36 -26.22
CA VAL A 313 1.22 -28.62 -26.94
C VAL A 313 1.64 -28.32 -28.37
N LEU A 314 2.66 -29.04 -28.85
CA LEU A 314 3.06 -29.02 -30.25
C LEU A 314 1.97 -29.65 -31.11
N VAL A 315 1.45 -28.88 -32.06
CA VAL A 315 0.62 -29.36 -33.17
C VAL A 315 1.52 -29.40 -34.41
N PRO A 316 1.86 -30.59 -34.94
CA PRO A 316 2.71 -30.70 -36.11
C PRO A 316 2.11 -30.00 -37.33
N GLY A 317 2.93 -29.29 -38.09
CA GLY A 317 2.57 -28.67 -39.36
C GLY A 317 2.21 -29.69 -40.45
N GLY A 318 1.83 -29.20 -41.63
CA GLY A 318 1.49 -30.01 -42.81
C GLY A 318 0.02 -30.00 -43.19
N SER A 319 -0.28 -30.68 -44.30
CA SER A 319 -1.60 -30.69 -44.94
C SER A 319 -2.62 -31.56 -44.21
N PHE A 320 -3.88 -31.13 -44.21
CA PHE A 320 -5.02 -31.91 -43.71
C PHE A 320 -6.32 -31.48 -44.42
N THR A 321 -7.41 -32.21 -44.18
CA THR A 321 -8.75 -31.82 -44.64
C THR A 321 -9.47 -31.10 -43.52
N ALA A 322 -9.65 -29.78 -43.66
CA ALA A 322 -10.47 -28.97 -42.76
C ALA A 322 -11.95 -29.08 -43.15
N GLY A 323 -12.86 -28.84 -42.20
CA GLY A 323 -14.29 -28.93 -42.37
C GLY A 323 -14.88 -30.30 -42.00
N ALA A 324 -16.13 -30.50 -42.36
CA ALA A 324 -16.94 -31.64 -41.97
C ALA A 324 -16.39 -32.96 -42.52
N LEU A 325 -16.44 -33.99 -41.68
CA LEU A 325 -16.07 -35.35 -42.07
C LEU A 325 -17.15 -35.98 -42.97
N PRO A 326 -16.77 -36.94 -43.83
CA PRO A 326 -17.73 -37.73 -44.57
C PRO A 326 -18.78 -38.37 -43.65
N GLY A 327 -20.06 -38.13 -43.93
CA GLY A 327 -21.16 -38.71 -43.15
C GLY A 327 -21.69 -37.85 -42.00
N ASP A 328 -21.09 -36.69 -41.71
CA ASP A 328 -21.68 -35.74 -40.77
C ASP A 328 -22.90 -35.02 -41.38
N LYS A 329 -24.09 -35.61 -41.18
CA LYS A 329 -25.36 -35.08 -41.69
C LYS A 329 -25.79 -33.76 -41.05
N ARG A 330 -25.11 -33.32 -39.98
CA ARG A 330 -25.40 -32.08 -39.26
C ARG A 330 -24.61 -30.89 -39.82
N ALA A 331 -23.57 -31.17 -40.61
CA ALA A 331 -22.74 -30.14 -41.20
C ALA A 331 -23.51 -29.30 -42.22
N THR A 332 -23.31 -28.00 -42.15
CA THR A 332 -23.85 -27.07 -43.14
C THR A 332 -22.87 -26.88 -44.30
N ARG A 333 -23.33 -26.23 -45.37
CA ARG A 333 -22.46 -25.87 -46.52
C ARG A 333 -21.23 -25.03 -46.10
N LYS A 334 -21.31 -24.27 -45.00
CA LYS A 334 -20.19 -23.46 -44.48
C LYS A 334 -19.06 -24.33 -43.92
N GLU A 335 -19.35 -25.57 -43.57
CA GLU A 335 -18.42 -26.56 -43.03
C GLU A 335 -17.95 -27.54 -44.11
N ALA A 336 -18.15 -27.25 -45.41
CA ALA A 336 -17.77 -28.19 -46.46
C ALA A 336 -16.26 -28.54 -46.39
N PRO A 337 -15.88 -29.82 -46.56
CA PRO A 337 -14.48 -30.23 -46.49
C PRO A 337 -13.63 -29.47 -47.52
N ARG A 338 -12.45 -29.02 -47.10
CA ARG A 338 -11.49 -28.31 -47.94
C ARG A 338 -10.04 -28.68 -47.58
N PRO A 339 -9.12 -28.67 -48.54
CA PRO A 339 -7.70 -28.79 -48.23
C PRO A 339 -7.25 -27.57 -47.39
N ALA A 340 -6.41 -27.82 -46.40
CA ALA A 340 -5.78 -26.81 -45.57
C ALA A 340 -4.33 -27.22 -45.26
N GLU A 341 -3.49 -26.23 -44.98
CA GLU A 341 -2.09 -26.42 -44.63
C GLU A 341 -1.73 -25.44 -43.52
N THR A 342 -0.98 -25.90 -42.53
CA THR A 342 -0.61 -25.12 -41.34
C THR A 342 0.86 -25.34 -41.03
N ALA A 343 1.51 -24.32 -40.45
CA ALA A 343 2.82 -24.48 -39.85
C ALA A 343 2.74 -25.32 -38.56
N SER A 344 3.89 -25.76 -38.06
CA SER A 344 3.97 -26.31 -36.70
C SER A 344 3.80 -25.18 -35.69
N ILE A 345 2.91 -25.36 -34.74
CA ILE A 345 2.63 -24.37 -33.68
C ILE A 345 2.65 -25.04 -32.32
N PHE A 346 2.90 -24.26 -31.28
CA PHE A 346 2.47 -24.61 -29.93
C PHE A 346 1.15 -23.90 -29.65
N ILE A 347 0.17 -24.63 -29.11
CA ILE A 347 -1.14 -24.10 -28.70
C ILE A 347 -1.33 -24.31 -27.20
N ASP A 348 -1.87 -23.30 -26.52
CA ASP A 348 -2.18 -23.41 -25.10
C ASP A 348 -3.15 -24.58 -24.84
N VAL A 349 -2.94 -25.32 -23.76
CA VAL A 349 -3.77 -26.47 -23.35
C VAL A 349 -5.19 -26.04 -22.99
N TYR A 350 -5.34 -24.85 -22.39
CA TYR A 350 -6.61 -24.29 -21.92
C TYR A 350 -6.90 -22.94 -22.61
N PRO A 351 -8.17 -22.49 -22.63
CA PRO A 351 -8.48 -21.09 -22.91
C PRO A 351 -7.85 -20.14 -21.88
N VAL A 352 -7.64 -18.88 -22.26
CA VAL A 352 -7.18 -17.85 -21.33
C VAL A 352 -8.22 -17.68 -20.22
N THR A 353 -7.76 -17.71 -18.97
CA THR A 353 -8.60 -17.63 -17.78
C THR A 353 -8.82 -16.19 -17.32
N ASN A 354 -9.80 -15.96 -16.45
CA ASN A 354 -9.99 -14.67 -15.81
C ASN A 354 -8.78 -14.28 -14.96
N ALA A 355 -8.13 -15.21 -14.27
CA ALA A 355 -6.91 -14.92 -13.52
C ALA A 355 -5.80 -14.38 -14.44
N LEU A 356 -5.57 -15.01 -15.59
CA LEU A 356 -4.63 -14.53 -16.60
C LEU A 356 -5.00 -13.14 -17.11
N TYR A 357 -6.28 -12.92 -17.39
CA TYR A 357 -6.76 -11.66 -17.93
C TYR A 357 -6.74 -10.52 -16.90
N GLU A 358 -7.00 -10.80 -15.62
CA GLU A 358 -6.89 -9.84 -14.51
C GLU A 358 -5.46 -9.28 -14.43
N MET A 359 -4.46 -10.14 -14.66
CA MET A 359 -3.05 -9.72 -14.68
C MET A 359 -2.76 -8.72 -15.79
N PHE A 360 -3.30 -8.96 -16.97
CA PHE A 360 -3.19 -8.03 -18.09
C PHE A 360 -3.82 -6.68 -17.75
N LEU A 361 -5.02 -6.69 -17.15
CA LEU A 361 -5.72 -5.46 -16.76
C LEU A 361 -4.92 -4.67 -15.71
N ASP A 362 -4.40 -5.35 -14.69
CA ASP A 362 -3.67 -4.73 -13.59
C ASP A 362 -2.31 -4.17 -14.01
N ASP A 363 -1.58 -4.91 -14.86
CA ASP A 363 -0.25 -4.52 -15.35
C ASP A 363 -0.34 -3.37 -16.35
N THR A 364 -1.35 -3.37 -17.22
CA THR A 364 -1.53 -2.30 -18.21
C THR A 364 -2.29 -1.09 -17.65
N GLY A 365 -2.86 -1.21 -16.45
CA GLY A 365 -3.74 -0.18 -15.89
C GLY A 365 -4.96 0.07 -16.78
N ALA A 366 -5.48 -0.98 -17.42
CA ALA A 366 -6.59 -0.86 -18.35
C ALA A 366 -7.83 -0.28 -17.64
N GLY A 367 -8.32 0.87 -18.11
CA GLY A 367 -9.51 1.53 -17.55
C GLY A 367 -10.84 0.91 -17.99
N THR A 368 -10.81 -0.11 -18.84
CA THR A 368 -11.98 -0.80 -19.39
C THR A 368 -11.89 -2.29 -19.10
N PHE A 369 -12.91 -2.81 -18.43
CA PHE A 369 -13.05 -4.22 -18.12
C PHE A 369 -13.94 -4.94 -19.15
N PRO A 370 -13.81 -6.26 -19.32
CA PRO A 370 -14.74 -7.04 -20.13
C PRO A 370 -16.21 -6.83 -19.73
N GLU A 371 -17.14 -6.96 -20.67
CA GLU A 371 -18.57 -6.60 -20.48
C GLU A 371 -19.26 -7.32 -19.30
N TYR A 372 -18.75 -8.49 -18.90
CA TYR A 372 -19.31 -9.32 -17.83
C TYR A 372 -18.38 -9.46 -16.60
N TRP A 373 -17.34 -8.63 -16.50
CA TRP A 373 -16.28 -8.77 -15.50
C TRP A 373 -16.75 -8.67 -14.05
N ASP A 374 -17.84 -7.95 -13.77
CA ASP A 374 -18.39 -7.81 -12.43
C ASP A 374 -19.46 -8.87 -12.09
N ASN A 375 -19.74 -9.81 -13.00
CA ASN A 375 -20.67 -10.90 -12.74
C ASN A 375 -19.94 -12.13 -12.17
N PRO A 376 -20.27 -12.58 -10.94
CA PRO A 376 -19.62 -13.71 -10.29
C PRO A 376 -19.78 -15.05 -11.02
N ASP A 377 -20.78 -15.20 -11.89
CA ASP A 377 -20.98 -16.42 -12.69
C ASP A 377 -19.94 -16.56 -13.80
N TYR A 378 -19.27 -15.46 -14.19
CA TYR A 378 -18.37 -15.41 -15.35
C TYR A 378 -16.95 -14.92 -15.03
N ASN A 379 -16.68 -14.49 -13.79
CA ASN A 379 -15.41 -13.85 -13.41
C ASN A 379 -14.56 -14.67 -12.43
N GLN A 380 -14.88 -15.95 -12.20
CA GLN A 380 -14.10 -16.77 -11.28
C GLN A 380 -12.69 -17.00 -11.86
N PRO A 381 -11.63 -17.04 -11.02
CA PRO A 381 -10.23 -17.08 -11.48
C PRO A 381 -9.92 -18.15 -12.53
N ASP A 382 -10.43 -19.38 -12.34
CA ASP A 382 -10.13 -20.54 -13.20
C ASP A 382 -11.12 -20.70 -14.37
N GLN A 383 -12.14 -19.84 -14.49
CA GLN A 383 -13.03 -19.82 -15.65
C GLN A 383 -12.34 -19.16 -16.86
N PRO A 384 -12.68 -19.55 -18.10
CA PRO A 384 -12.24 -18.82 -19.28
C PRO A 384 -12.77 -17.37 -19.25
N VAL A 385 -11.92 -16.43 -19.66
CA VAL A 385 -12.36 -15.04 -19.82
C VAL A 385 -13.38 -14.92 -20.96
N VAL A 386 -14.45 -14.17 -20.72
CA VAL A 386 -15.52 -13.87 -21.68
C VAL A 386 -15.85 -12.38 -21.68
N GLY A 387 -16.70 -11.93 -22.60
CA GLY A 387 -17.04 -10.51 -22.73
C GLY A 387 -15.92 -9.67 -23.33
N VAL A 388 -14.97 -10.31 -24.02
CA VAL A 388 -13.83 -9.66 -24.67
C VAL A 388 -14.03 -9.58 -26.18
N SER A 389 -13.67 -8.43 -26.77
CA SER A 389 -13.65 -8.26 -28.22
C SER A 389 -12.43 -8.95 -28.84
N LEU A 390 -12.39 -9.02 -30.18
CA LEU A 390 -11.19 -9.51 -30.88
C LEU A 390 -9.97 -8.63 -30.58
N GLU A 391 -10.18 -7.31 -30.50
CA GLU A 391 -9.11 -6.36 -30.21
C GLU A 391 -8.55 -6.55 -28.80
N ASP A 392 -9.42 -6.81 -27.83
CA ASP A 392 -9.00 -7.12 -26.45
C ASP A 392 -8.16 -8.39 -26.39
N ALA A 393 -8.58 -9.45 -27.10
CA ALA A 393 -7.83 -10.70 -27.18
C ALA A 393 -6.44 -10.51 -27.85
N ASN A 394 -6.36 -9.66 -28.89
CA ASN A 394 -5.08 -9.32 -29.54
C ASN A 394 -4.18 -8.47 -28.63
N ARG A 395 -4.74 -7.50 -27.90
CA ARG A 395 -4.00 -6.69 -26.92
C ARG A 395 -3.43 -7.57 -25.81
N PHE A 396 -4.21 -8.52 -25.31
CA PHE A 396 -3.74 -9.52 -24.36
C PHE A 396 -2.59 -10.35 -24.95
N ALA A 397 -2.73 -10.86 -26.18
CA ALA A 397 -1.68 -11.64 -26.85
C ALA A 397 -0.39 -10.84 -27.03
N ALA A 398 -0.48 -9.58 -27.43
CA ALA A 398 0.66 -8.67 -27.59
C ALA A 398 1.34 -8.38 -26.24
N TRP A 399 0.56 -8.11 -25.20
CA TRP A 399 1.08 -7.95 -23.85
C TRP A 399 1.84 -9.20 -23.40
N LEU A 400 1.21 -10.38 -23.51
CA LEU A 400 1.83 -11.63 -23.11
C LEU A 400 3.11 -11.92 -23.90
N SER A 401 3.14 -11.53 -25.18
CA SER A 401 4.34 -11.65 -26.01
C SER A 401 5.53 -10.88 -25.47
N VAL A 402 5.30 -9.64 -25.03
CA VAL A 402 6.34 -8.80 -24.41
C VAL A 402 6.79 -9.42 -23.08
N ARG A 403 5.83 -9.90 -22.30
CA ARG A 403 6.07 -10.45 -20.97
C ARG A 403 6.86 -11.76 -20.98
N LEU A 404 6.64 -12.61 -21.98
CA LEU A 404 7.32 -13.91 -22.10
C LEU A 404 8.50 -13.88 -23.08
N GLY A 405 8.71 -12.78 -23.81
CA GLY A 405 9.76 -12.67 -24.83
C GLY A 405 9.54 -13.58 -26.06
N VAL A 406 8.33 -14.14 -26.23
CA VAL A 406 7.97 -15.02 -27.35
C VAL A 406 6.66 -14.55 -27.98
N ALA A 407 6.62 -14.44 -29.30
CA ALA A 407 5.42 -13.97 -30.00
C ALA A 407 4.24 -14.94 -29.81
N ARG A 408 3.15 -14.42 -29.23
CA ARG A 408 1.87 -15.10 -29.02
C ARG A 408 0.80 -14.42 -29.88
N ARG A 409 -0.12 -15.21 -30.44
CA ARG A 409 -1.22 -14.72 -31.28
C ARG A 409 -2.45 -15.60 -31.15
N LEU A 410 -3.59 -15.14 -31.65
CA LEU A 410 -4.75 -16.01 -31.85
C LEU A 410 -4.45 -17.06 -32.92
N PRO A 411 -4.99 -18.29 -32.79
CA PRO A 411 -4.93 -19.29 -33.86
C PRO A 411 -5.73 -18.82 -35.07
N THR A 412 -5.35 -19.29 -36.25
CA THR A 412 -6.26 -19.30 -37.41
C THR A 412 -7.35 -20.37 -37.21
N GLU A 413 -8.44 -20.30 -37.98
CA GLU A 413 -9.48 -21.34 -37.98
C GLU A 413 -8.88 -22.73 -38.25
N ASP A 414 -7.94 -22.83 -39.18
CA ASP A 414 -7.33 -24.11 -39.59
C ASP A 414 -6.39 -24.66 -38.52
N GLU A 415 -5.58 -23.81 -37.90
CA GLU A 415 -4.73 -24.20 -36.77
C GLU A 415 -5.56 -24.69 -35.59
N TRP A 416 -6.63 -23.97 -35.25
CA TRP A 416 -7.53 -24.36 -34.17
C TRP A 416 -8.19 -25.71 -34.47
N GLU A 417 -8.67 -25.90 -35.70
CA GLU A 417 -9.35 -27.15 -36.07
C GLU A 417 -8.40 -28.34 -36.10
N LYS A 418 -7.20 -28.15 -36.64
CA LYS A 418 -6.15 -29.19 -36.64
C LYS A 418 -5.74 -29.56 -35.22
N ALA A 419 -5.62 -28.58 -34.34
CA ALA A 419 -5.36 -28.82 -32.92
C ALA A 419 -6.51 -29.62 -32.27
N ALA A 420 -7.76 -29.23 -32.54
CA ALA A 420 -8.95 -29.89 -31.98
C ALA A 420 -9.03 -31.37 -32.34
N ARG A 421 -8.67 -31.70 -33.58
CA ARG A 421 -8.62 -33.07 -34.12
C ARG A 421 -7.61 -33.99 -33.44
N GLY A 422 -6.59 -33.46 -32.79
CA GLY A 422 -5.59 -34.28 -32.08
C GLY A 422 -4.85 -35.29 -32.96
N GLY A 423 -4.68 -34.99 -34.26
CA GLY A 423 -4.08 -35.91 -35.23
C GLY A 423 -5.02 -37.00 -35.73
N GLN A 424 -6.33 -36.86 -35.53
CA GLN A 424 -7.35 -37.84 -35.92
C GLN A 424 -8.49 -37.21 -36.73
N ASP A 425 -9.13 -38.01 -37.59
CA ASP A 425 -10.35 -37.61 -38.29
C ASP A 425 -11.58 -37.95 -37.45
N VAL A 426 -11.87 -37.10 -36.45
CA VAL A 426 -12.94 -37.28 -35.46
C VAL A 426 -13.98 -36.15 -35.48
N LEU A 427 -15.23 -36.47 -35.12
CA LEU A 427 -16.33 -35.50 -35.04
C LEU A 427 -16.20 -34.54 -33.85
N TYR A 428 -15.74 -35.04 -32.71
CA TYR A 428 -15.50 -34.28 -31.48
C TYR A 428 -14.03 -34.45 -31.05
N PRO A 429 -13.47 -33.55 -30.21
CA PRO A 429 -12.06 -33.63 -29.82
C PRO A 429 -11.64 -34.98 -29.19
N TRP A 430 -12.57 -35.67 -28.52
CA TRP A 430 -12.34 -36.97 -27.87
C TRP A 430 -12.68 -38.19 -28.75
N GLY A 431 -13.19 -37.99 -29.97
CA GLY A 431 -13.68 -39.08 -30.83
C GLY A 431 -15.08 -38.84 -31.37
N ASP A 432 -15.75 -39.92 -31.79
CA ASP A 432 -17.07 -39.87 -32.43
C ASP A 432 -18.24 -40.11 -31.47
N GLN A 433 -17.95 -40.33 -30.18
CA GLN A 433 -18.98 -40.52 -29.16
C GLN A 433 -19.74 -39.22 -28.92
N SER A 434 -21.08 -39.33 -28.90
CA SER A 434 -21.97 -38.21 -28.62
C SER A 434 -21.73 -37.62 -27.22
N PRO A 435 -21.67 -36.28 -27.05
CA PRO A 435 -21.44 -35.64 -25.75
C PRO A 435 -22.63 -35.70 -24.78
N VAL A 436 -23.74 -36.34 -25.15
CA VAL A 436 -24.98 -36.37 -24.35
C VAL A 436 -24.84 -37.04 -22.97
N ASP A 437 -23.72 -37.73 -22.73
CA ASP A 437 -23.35 -38.25 -21.40
C ASP A 437 -23.00 -37.14 -20.39
N GLY A 438 -22.80 -35.90 -20.86
CA GLY A 438 -22.55 -34.73 -20.02
C GLY A 438 -21.17 -34.69 -19.35
N VAL A 439 -20.30 -35.69 -19.58
CA VAL A 439 -19.01 -35.81 -18.88
C VAL A 439 -17.81 -35.37 -19.72
N ARG A 440 -18.04 -34.93 -20.96
CA ARG A 440 -16.97 -34.61 -21.93
C ARG A 440 -16.82 -33.13 -22.25
N ALA A 441 -17.85 -32.32 -22.03
CA ALA A 441 -17.82 -30.90 -22.33
C ALA A 441 -18.82 -30.12 -21.50
N ASN A 442 -18.59 -28.82 -21.38
CA ASN A 442 -19.57 -27.91 -20.85
C ASN A 442 -20.48 -27.37 -21.97
N TYR A 443 -21.77 -27.71 -21.93
CA TYR A 443 -22.75 -27.32 -22.95
C TYR A 443 -24.15 -27.26 -22.33
N SER A 444 -25.11 -26.67 -23.04
CA SER A 444 -26.47 -26.49 -22.56
C SER A 444 -27.16 -27.85 -22.36
N GLY A 445 -27.52 -28.12 -21.10
CA GLY A 445 -28.14 -29.40 -20.72
C GLY A 445 -27.15 -30.53 -20.41
N ASN A 446 -25.87 -30.24 -20.15
CA ASN A 446 -24.92 -31.25 -19.65
C ASN A 446 -25.23 -31.73 -18.22
N GLY A 447 -26.09 -31.01 -17.48
CA GLY A 447 -26.50 -31.33 -16.12
C GLY A 447 -25.50 -30.98 -15.01
N ARG A 448 -24.41 -30.27 -15.31
CA ARG A 448 -23.32 -29.97 -14.34
C ARG A 448 -23.04 -28.49 -14.12
N PHE A 449 -23.12 -27.66 -15.16
CA PHE A 449 -22.90 -26.22 -15.06
C PHE A 449 -23.96 -25.45 -15.86
N ASN A 450 -24.29 -24.23 -15.41
CA ASN A 450 -25.23 -23.30 -16.05
C ASN A 450 -24.57 -22.01 -16.55
N ALA A 451 -23.23 -21.96 -16.48
CA ALA A 451 -22.34 -20.90 -16.94
C ALA A 451 -21.01 -21.56 -17.37
N THR A 452 -19.97 -20.77 -17.62
CA THR A 452 -18.62 -21.32 -17.88
C THR A 452 -18.14 -22.15 -16.70
N SER A 453 -17.40 -23.23 -16.99
CA SER A 453 -16.78 -24.07 -15.97
C SER A 453 -15.30 -23.69 -15.81
N PRO A 454 -14.68 -24.00 -14.66
CA PRO A 454 -13.22 -23.98 -14.57
C PRO A 454 -12.59 -24.75 -15.73
N VAL A 455 -11.53 -24.21 -16.33
CA VAL A 455 -10.84 -24.88 -17.43
C VAL A 455 -10.35 -26.27 -17.00
N GLY A 456 -10.41 -27.25 -17.90
CA GLY A 456 -9.98 -28.62 -17.60
C GLY A 456 -10.94 -29.45 -16.75
N SER A 457 -12.16 -28.97 -16.45
CA SER A 457 -13.15 -29.69 -15.63
C SER A 457 -13.64 -31.03 -16.22
N PHE A 458 -13.37 -31.29 -17.50
CA PHE A 458 -13.87 -32.43 -18.26
C PHE A 458 -12.72 -33.29 -18.81
N GLU A 459 -12.15 -34.14 -17.95
CA GLU A 459 -11.05 -35.05 -18.31
C GLU A 459 -11.36 -35.95 -19.51
N ALA A 460 -12.59 -36.48 -19.58
CA ALA A 460 -13.03 -37.33 -20.70
C ALA A 460 -13.23 -36.58 -22.03
N GLY A 461 -13.13 -35.24 -21.99
CA GLY A 461 -13.20 -34.35 -23.14
C GLY A 461 -11.84 -33.99 -23.76
N ARG A 462 -10.75 -34.36 -23.09
CA ARG A 462 -9.39 -34.08 -23.57
C ARG A 462 -9.12 -34.83 -24.87
N ASN A 463 -8.54 -34.16 -25.85
CA ASN A 463 -8.19 -34.79 -27.12
C ASN A 463 -6.88 -35.61 -27.04
N ALA A 464 -6.50 -36.28 -28.12
CA ALA A 464 -5.30 -37.12 -28.18
C ALA A 464 -3.98 -36.35 -27.99
N TYR A 465 -3.98 -35.02 -28.15
CA TYR A 465 -2.83 -34.15 -27.86
C TYR A 465 -2.82 -33.65 -26.42
N GLY A 466 -3.85 -33.94 -25.62
CA GLY A 466 -3.92 -33.47 -24.24
C GLY A 466 -4.59 -32.09 -24.08
N ILE A 467 -5.19 -31.55 -25.14
CA ILE A 467 -5.81 -30.22 -25.11
C ILE A 467 -7.23 -30.33 -24.56
N TYR A 468 -7.60 -29.44 -23.63
CA TYR A 468 -8.91 -29.38 -23.00
C TYR A 468 -9.79 -28.29 -23.61
N ASP A 469 -11.09 -28.42 -23.41
CA ASP A 469 -12.09 -27.39 -23.76
C ASP A 469 -11.99 -26.94 -25.22
N MET A 470 -11.63 -27.86 -26.12
CA MET A 470 -11.75 -27.65 -27.57
C MET A 470 -13.22 -27.79 -28.02
N ALA A 471 -14.08 -28.34 -27.17
CA ALA A 471 -15.52 -28.44 -27.39
C ALA A 471 -16.27 -27.95 -26.14
N GLY A 472 -17.16 -26.98 -26.33
CA GLY A 472 -17.95 -26.38 -25.26
C GLY A 472 -17.16 -25.38 -24.41
N ASN A 473 -17.70 -25.08 -23.23
CA ASN A 473 -17.27 -24.00 -22.33
C ASN A 473 -17.40 -22.62 -23.00
N VAL A 474 -16.51 -22.25 -23.91
CA VAL A 474 -16.60 -20.99 -24.67
C VAL A 474 -16.25 -21.20 -26.14
N TRP A 475 -16.94 -20.47 -27.01
CA TRP A 475 -16.44 -20.21 -28.35
C TRP A 475 -15.10 -19.49 -28.26
N GLN A 476 -14.19 -19.76 -29.18
CA GLN A 476 -12.84 -19.20 -29.13
C GLN A 476 -12.55 -18.35 -30.36
N TRP A 477 -12.11 -17.11 -30.13
CA TRP A 477 -11.65 -16.20 -31.17
C TRP A 477 -10.55 -16.84 -32.02
N THR A 478 -10.69 -16.70 -33.34
CA THR A 478 -9.62 -16.98 -34.31
C THR A 478 -9.27 -15.70 -35.07
N SER A 479 -8.05 -15.65 -35.61
CA SER A 479 -7.60 -14.55 -36.46
C SER A 479 -8.26 -14.55 -37.85
N THR A 480 -8.96 -15.63 -38.22
CA THR A 480 -9.52 -15.82 -39.57
C THR A 480 -10.76 -14.94 -39.81
N PRO A 481 -10.74 -14.04 -40.81
CA PRO A 481 -11.92 -13.31 -41.23
C PRO A 481 -12.91 -14.23 -41.96
N LEU A 482 -14.20 -13.92 -41.86
CA LEU A 482 -15.17 -14.44 -42.83
C LEU A 482 -14.84 -13.81 -44.20
N ALA A 483 -14.75 -14.62 -45.26
CA ALA A 483 -14.22 -14.23 -46.58
C ALA A 483 -14.75 -12.88 -47.11
N ALA A 484 -13.87 -12.13 -47.80
CA ALA A 484 -14.15 -10.81 -48.36
C ALA A 484 -15.32 -10.86 -49.36
N GLY A 485 -16.33 -10.00 -49.14
CA GLY A 485 -17.49 -9.86 -50.04
C GLY A 485 -18.81 -9.56 -49.31
N THR A 486 -18.87 -9.69 -47.99
CA THR A 486 -20.10 -9.48 -47.20
C THR A 486 -20.23 -8.08 -46.59
N GLY A 487 -19.29 -7.17 -46.86
CA GLY A 487 -19.27 -5.80 -46.31
C GLY A 487 -19.12 -5.73 -44.78
N THR A 488 -18.98 -6.87 -44.09
CA THR A 488 -18.89 -6.97 -42.63
C THR A 488 -17.61 -7.68 -42.24
N ALA A 489 -16.79 -7.04 -41.41
CA ALA A 489 -15.48 -7.54 -40.95
C ALA A 489 -15.60 -8.69 -39.92
N ARG A 490 -16.57 -9.61 -40.07
CA ARG A 490 -16.84 -10.68 -39.11
C ARG A 490 -15.63 -11.61 -38.94
N ARG A 491 -15.52 -12.21 -37.77
CA ARG A 491 -14.45 -13.16 -37.43
C ARG A 491 -15.03 -14.50 -37.05
N ILE A 492 -14.28 -15.55 -37.37
CA ILE A 492 -14.66 -16.91 -37.07
C ILE A 492 -14.31 -17.23 -35.62
N VAL A 493 -15.26 -17.85 -34.93
CA VAL A 493 -15.05 -18.49 -33.64
C VAL A 493 -15.34 -19.99 -33.75
N LYS A 494 -14.64 -20.80 -32.95
CA LYS A 494 -14.71 -22.27 -33.00
C LYS A 494 -15.01 -22.88 -31.63
N GLY A 495 -15.50 -24.12 -31.60
CA GLY A 495 -15.62 -24.96 -30.39
C GLY A 495 -17.00 -25.10 -29.74
N GLY A 496 -17.95 -24.20 -29.99
CA GLY A 496 -19.20 -24.19 -29.21
C GLY A 496 -19.01 -23.65 -27.79
N SER A 497 -20.10 -23.36 -27.09
CA SER A 497 -20.06 -22.84 -25.72
C SER A 497 -20.99 -23.59 -24.77
N TRP A 498 -20.95 -23.18 -23.49
CA TRP A 498 -21.89 -23.61 -22.46
C TRP A 498 -23.37 -23.34 -22.80
N MET A 499 -23.64 -22.44 -23.77
CA MET A 499 -25.00 -22.11 -24.22
C MET A 499 -25.50 -22.99 -25.36
N ASP A 500 -24.61 -23.70 -26.06
CA ASP A 500 -24.96 -24.49 -27.24
C ASP A 500 -25.31 -25.94 -26.90
N GLY A 501 -25.98 -26.61 -27.84
CA GLY A 501 -26.35 -28.01 -27.66
C GLY A 501 -25.22 -28.98 -28.01
N PRO A 502 -25.37 -30.28 -27.67
CA PRO A 502 -24.36 -31.31 -27.94
C PRO A 502 -24.03 -31.50 -29.44
N ASN A 503 -24.93 -31.08 -30.34
CA ASN A 503 -24.71 -31.14 -31.78
C ASN A 503 -23.82 -30.01 -32.32
N ASP A 504 -23.65 -28.94 -31.56
CA ASP A 504 -22.88 -27.77 -31.97
C ASP A 504 -21.40 -27.87 -31.55
N LEU A 505 -21.05 -28.88 -30.75
CA LEU A 505 -19.68 -29.10 -30.24
C LEU A 505 -18.75 -29.80 -31.24
N ARG A 506 -19.19 -30.00 -32.47
CA ARG A 506 -18.41 -30.68 -33.52
C ARG A 506 -17.18 -29.85 -33.88
N VAL A 507 -16.06 -30.51 -34.14
CA VAL A 507 -14.78 -29.86 -34.49
C VAL A 507 -14.92 -28.95 -35.71
N SER A 508 -15.67 -29.37 -36.72
CA SER A 508 -15.91 -28.59 -37.95
C SER A 508 -16.84 -27.38 -37.73
N ASN A 509 -17.62 -27.36 -36.66
CA ASN A 509 -18.62 -26.32 -36.45
C ASN A 509 -17.93 -24.96 -36.32
N ARG A 510 -18.58 -23.93 -36.87
CA ARG A 510 -18.05 -22.57 -36.95
C ARG A 510 -19.18 -21.56 -36.82
N ARG A 511 -18.92 -20.51 -36.06
CA ARG A 511 -19.80 -19.34 -35.95
C ARG A 511 -19.02 -18.12 -36.36
N ASP A 512 -19.66 -17.18 -37.04
CA ASP A 512 -19.08 -15.88 -37.35
C ASP A 512 -19.73 -14.83 -36.45
N VAL A 513 -18.94 -13.94 -35.84
CA VAL A 513 -19.41 -12.90 -34.89
C VAL A 513 -18.80 -11.54 -35.22
N ASP A 514 -19.37 -10.47 -34.66
CA ASP A 514 -18.87 -9.10 -34.81
C ASP A 514 -17.61 -8.92 -33.94
N PRO A 515 -16.43 -8.61 -34.52
CA PRO A 515 -15.18 -8.54 -33.75
C PRO A 515 -15.13 -7.38 -32.76
N SER A 516 -16.02 -6.39 -32.89
CA SER A 516 -16.05 -5.20 -32.02
C SER A 516 -16.78 -5.41 -30.70
N LYS A 517 -17.41 -6.58 -30.51
CA LYS A 517 -18.26 -6.87 -29.35
C LYS A 517 -17.65 -7.95 -28.47
N GLY A 518 -17.87 -7.81 -27.17
CA GLY A 518 -17.76 -8.90 -26.21
C GLY A 518 -19.00 -9.78 -26.26
N TYR A 519 -18.84 -11.07 -25.93
CA TYR A 519 -19.94 -12.01 -25.80
C TYR A 519 -19.76 -12.86 -24.55
N VAL A 520 -20.85 -13.20 -23.86
CA VAL A 520 -20.83 -13.97 -22.61
C VAL A 520 -20.34 -15.41 -22.79
N ASP A 521 -20.26 -15.87 -24.04
CA ASP A 521 -19.92 -17.22 -24.42
C ASP A 521 -18.73 -17.29 -25.39
N VAL A 522 -18.01 -16.17 -25.60
CA VAL A 522 -16.81 -16.10 -26.45
C VAL A 522 -15.60 -15.67 -25.60
N GLY A 523 -14.60 -16.55 -25.55
CA GLY A 523 -13.26 -16.29 -25.04
C GLY A 523 -12.21 -16.54 -26.11
N PHE A 524 -11.01 -16.96 -25.72
CA PHE A 524 -9.93 -17.25 -26.66
C PHE A 524 -8.83 -18.12 -26.04
N ARG A 525 -7.95 -18.64 -26.89
CA ARG A 525 -6.68 -19.26 -26.53
C ARG A 525 -5.58 -18.76 -27.46
N LEU A 526 -4.32 -18.92 -27.08
CA LEU A 526 -3.21 -18.44 -27.88
C LEU A 526 -2.41 -19.60 -28.49
N VAL A 527 -1.65 -19.23 -29.51
CA VAL A 527 -0.62 -20.04 -30.16
C VAL A 527 0.67 -19.25 -30.26
N ARG A 528 1.77 -19.96 -30.41
CA ARG A 528 3.05 -19.43 -30.91
C ARG A 528 3.58 -20.35 -32.00
N GLU A 529 4.43 -19.81 -32.86
CA GLU A 529 5.13 -20.63 -33.84
C GLU A 529 6.04 -21.64 -33.13
N ALA A 530 6.16 -22.84 -33.68
CA ALA A 530 7.20 -23.77 -33.27
C ALA A 530 8.52 -23.35 -33.95
N SER A 531 9.54 -23.04 -33.15
CA SER A 531 10.89 -22.78 -33.66
C SER A 531 11.39 -24.01 -34.45
N ASN A 532 12.03 -23.79 -35.58
CA ASN A 532 12.81 -24.83 -36.26
C ASN A 532 14.18 -24.96 -35.56
N ASP A 533 14.20 -25.44 -34.31
CA ASP A 533 15.45 -25.76 -33.61
C ASP A 533 15.76 -27.26 -33.71
#